data_AF-A0A956IK59-F1
#
_entry.id   AF-A0A956IK59-F1
#
_cell.length_a   1.000
_cell.length_b   1.000
_cell.length_c   1.000
_cell.angle_alpha   90.00
_cell.angle_beta   90.00
_cell.angle_gamma   90.00
#
_symmetry.space_group_name_H-M   'P 1'
#
loop_
_entity.id
_entity.type
_entity.pdbx_description
1 polymer ?
#
loop_
_entity_poly.entity_id
_entity_poly.type
_entity_poly.pdbx_seq_one_letter_code
_entity_poly.pdbx_strand_id
1 'polypeptide(L)'
;MADEQRLGRDVFIALAAVGWADGNLEQEEADAIVQLAAEEGLELDEIAEIEKATQKPVEVGKIDTSKMDKADRLFAYAVAAWVARVDGHVSPEEITALNKIAKALRLPDKPRELADRIAIEVGKLNGEDGAKPGFYDLPKLRRAIIAGLVRSRAMKAKASS
;
A
#
# COMPACT_ATOMS: atom_id res chain seq x y z
N MET A 1 14.45 20.29 -6.79
CA MET A 1 14.22 19.64 -5.49
C MET A 1 13.61 18.29 -5.79
N ALA A 2 13.99 17.26 -5.03
CA ALA A 2 13.86 15.85 -5.40
C ALA A 2 12.47 15.52 -5.96
N ASP A 3 12.44 14.81 -7.08
CA ASP A 3 11.28 14.13 -7.65
C ASP A 3 10.49 13.46 -6.52
N GLU A 4 9.43 14.12 -6.06
CA GLU A 4 8.44 13.53 -5.17
C GLU A 4 7.65 12.58 -6.07
N GLN A 5 8.28 11.45 -6.35
CA GLN A 5 7.92 10.50 -7.40
C GLN A 5 6.46 10.10 -7.18
N ARG A 6 5.55 10.59 -8.01
CA ARG A 6 4.10 10.41 -7.87
C ARG A 6 3.78 8.91 -7.93
N LEU A 7 2.84 8.45 -7.10
CA LEU A 7 2.43 7.05 -7.18
C LEU A 7 1.77 6.79 -8.54
N GLY A 8 2.30 5.82 -9.29
CA GLY A 8 1.72 5.44 -10.56
C GLY A 8 0.41 4.66 -10.39
N ARG A 9 -0.43 4.66 -11.43
CA ARG A 9 -1.68 3.90 -11.53
C ARG A 9 -1.59 2.46 -10.99
N ASP A 10 -0.50 1.77 -11.32
CA ASP A 10 -0.30 0.36 -10.97
C ASP A 10 -0.23 0.12 -9.44
N VAL A 11 0.12 1.14 -8.65
CA VAL A 11 0.04 1.08 -7.18
C VAL A 11 -1.41 0.92 -6.73
N PHE A 12 -2.31 1.76 -7.25
CA PHE A 12 -3.72 1.75 -6.87
C PHE A 12 -4.45 0.51 -7.39
N ILE A 13 -4.08 0.01 -8.58
CA ILE A 13 -4.57 -1.29 -9.08
C ILE A 13 -4.12 -2.41 -8.14
N ALA A 14 -2.90 -2.35 -7.62
CA ALA A 14 -2.44 -3.31 -6.63
C ALA A 14 -3.27 -3.24 -5.34
N LEU A 15 -3.67 -2.04 -4.89
CA LEU A 15 -4.57 -1.88 -3.74
C LEU A 15 -5.93 -2.52 -3.96
N ALA A 16 -6.55 -2.28 -5.12
CA ALA A 16 -7.82 -2.89 -5.47
C ALA A 16 -7.72 -4.43 -5.49
N ALA A 17 -6.63 -4.99 -6.03
CA ALA A 17 -6.38 -6.43 -6.01
C ALA A 17 -6.25 -7.01 -4.59
N VAL A 18 -5.83 -6.20 -3.62
CA VAL A 18 -5.73 -6.62 -2.21
C VAL A 18 -7.09 -6.67 -1.57
N GLY A 19 -7.89 -5.61 -1.70
CA GLY A 19 -9.24 -5.61 -1.13
C GLY A 19 -10.15 -6.65 -1.80
N TRP A 20 -9.87 -7.04 -3.05
CA TRP A 20 -10.55 -8.20 -3.66
C TRP A 20 -10.05 -9.57 -3.19
N ALA A 21 -9.02 -9.66 -2.37
CA ALA A 21 -8.32 -10.92 -2.15
C ALA A 21 -9.06 -11.92 -1.24
N ASP A 22 -9.97 -11.44 -0.40
CA ASP A 22 -10.96 -12.23 0.35
C ASP A 22 -12.26 -12.48 -0.46
N GLY A 23 -12.35 -11.88 -1.66
CA GLY A 23 -13.50 -11.95 -2.55
C GLY A 23 -14.51 -10.81 -2.37
N ASN A 24 -14.24 -9.83 -1.49
CA ASN A 24 -15.15 -8.74 -1.19
C ASN A 24 -14.40 -7.41 -0.97
N LEU A 25 -14.44 -6.52 -1.97
CA LEU A 25 -14.04 -5.12 -1.78
C LEU A 25 -15.30 -4.29 -1.47
N GLU A 26 -15.37 -3.68 -0.29
CA GLU A 26 -16.51 -2.83 0.09
C GLU A 26 -16.51 -1.52 -0.71
N GLN A 27 -17.70 -0.93 -0.88
CA GLN A 27 -17.84 0.31 -1.65
C GLN A 27 -17.04 1.47 -1.02
N GLU A 28 -16.99 1.56 0.32
CA GLU A 28 -16.20 2.57 1.01
C GLU A 28 -14.69 2.41 0.76
N GLU A 29 -14.19 1.18 0.64
CA GLU A 29 -12.79 0.90 0.31
C GLU A 29 -12.47 1.19 -1.16
N ALA A 30 -13.39 0.84 -2.06
CA ALA A 30 -13.30 1.17 -3.48
C ALA A 30 -13.26 2.69 -3.72
N ASP A 31 -14.16 3.43 -3.08
CA ASP A 31 -14.23 4.89 -3.17
C ASP A 31 -12.97 5.53 -2.58
N ALA A 32 -12.44 5.01 -1.48
CA ALA A 32 -11.19 5.47 -0.90
C ALA A 32 -10.01 5.30 -1.88
N ILE A 33 -9.88 4.13 -2.53
CA ILE A 33 -8.80 3.88 -3.50
C ILE A 33 -8.87 4.87 -4.67
N VAL A 34 -10.08 5.13 -5.20
CA VAL A 34 -10.29 6.06 -6.32
C VAL A 34 -10.04 7.51 -5.90
N GLN A 35 -10.53 7.92 -4.73
CA GLN A 35 -10.30 9.26 -4.19
C GLN A 35 -8.79 9.52 -4.00
N LEU A 36 -8.07 8.54 -3.46
CA LEU A 36 -6.62 8.65 -3.24
C LEU A 36 -5.85 8.78 -4.56
N ALA A 37 -6.28 8.09 -5.62
CA ALA A 37 -5.70 8.24 -6.94
C ALA A 37 -5.94 9.66 -7.51
N ALA A 38 -7.12 10.23 -7.27
CA ALA A 38 -7.43 11.60 -7.64
C ALA A 38 -6.62 12.63 -6.84
N GLU A 39 -6.41 12.41 -5.54
CA GLU A 39 -5.61 13.29 -4.67
C GLU A 39 -4.12 13.30 -5.05
N GLU A 40 -3.59 12.16 -5.51
CA GLU A 40 -2.23 12.05 -6.06
C GLU A 40 -2.12 12.67 -7.49
N GLY A 41 -3.25 13.13 -8.02
CA GLY A 41 -3.39 13.91 -9.24
C GLY A 41 -3.34 13.07 -10.52
N LEU A 42 -3.56 11.76 -10.44
CA LEU A 42 -3.49 10.89 -11.62
C LEU A 42 -4.42 11.40 -12.72
N GLU A 43 -4.07 11.10 -13.97
CA GLU A 43 -4.92 11.52 -15.10
C GLU A 43 -6.27 10.78 -15.05
N LEU A 44 -7.32 11.40 -15.58
CA LEU A 44 -8.68 10.84 -15.55
C LEU A 44 -8.75 9.42 -16.16
N ASP A 45 -7.95 9.16 -17.19
CA ASP A 45 -7.88 7.82 -17.82
C ASP A 45 -7.28 6.77 -16.87
N GLU A 46 -6.30 7.16 -16.05
CA GLU A 46 -5.69 6.28 -15.06
C GLU A 46 -6.64 6.03 -13.88
N ILE A 47 -7.35 7.06 -13.43
CA ILE A 47 -8.39 6.96 -12.39
C ILE A 47 -9.51 6.02 -12.86
N ALA A 48 -9.95 6.13 -14.13
CA ALA A 48 -10.97 5.25 -14.68
C ALA A 48 -10.52 3.78 -14.76
N GLU A 49 -9.23 3.51 -14.96
CA GLU A 49 -8.69 2.15 -14.87
C GLU A 49 -8.67 1.62 -13.43
N ILE A 50 -8.38 2.48 -12.46
CA ILE A 50 -8.41 2.16 -11.03
C ILE A 50 -9.84 1.86 -10.58
N GLU A 51 -10.81 2.68 -10.98
CA GLU A 51 -12.23 2.44 -10.70
C GLU A 51 -12.72 1.11 -11.31
N LYS A 52 -12.28 0.78 -12.53
CA LYS A 52 -12.58 -0.54 -13.11
C LYS A 52 -11.96 -1.69 -12.31
N ALA A 53 -10.78 -1.48 -11.75
CA ALA A 53 -10.10 -2.44 -10.89
C ALA A 53 -10.79 -2.60 -9.53
N THR A 54 -11.45 -1.55 -9.01
CA THR A 54 -12.25 -1.67 -7.78
C THR A 54 -13.60 -2.34 -8.03
N GLN A 55 -14.16 -2.27 -9.25
CA GLN A 55 -15.46 -2.89 -9.56
C GLN A 55 -15.42 -4.41 -9.81
N LYS A 56 -14.25 -5.01 -10.07
CA LYS A 56 -14.13 -6.42 -10.40
C LYS A 56 -12.93 -7.06 -9.70
N PRO A 57 -13.02 -8.34 -9.29
CA PRO A 57 -11.89 -9.07 -8.73
C PRO A 57 -10.65 -8.96 -9.60
N VAL A 58 -9.61 -8.32 -9.07
CA VAL A 58 -8.30 -8.24 -9.74
C VAL A 58 -7.40 -9.32 -9.13
N GLU A 59 -6.92 -10.21 -9.98
CA GLU A 59 -5.96 -11.21 -9.55
C GLU A 59 -4.62 -10.55 -9.23
N VAL A 60 -4.19 -10.66 -7.97
CA VAL A 60 -2.87 -10.22 -7.46
C VAL A 60 -1.70 -10.66 -8.36
N GLY A 61 -1.81 -11.80 -9.05
CA GLY A 61 -0.78 -12.32 -9.95
C GLY A 61 -0.58 -11.53 -11.26
N LYS A 62 -1.47 -10.60 -11.60
CA LYS A 62 -1.41 -9.78 -12.82
C LYS A 62 -0.84 -8.38 -12.62
N ILE A 63 -0.41 -8.04 -11.40
CA ILE A 63 0.17 -6.73 -11.10
C ILE A 63 1.51 -6.60 -11.86
N ASP A 64 1.59 -5.66 -12.79
CA ASP A 64 2.85 -5.32 -13.44
C ASP A 64 3.72 -4.50 -12.49
N THR A 65 4.73 -5.16 -11.93
CA THR A 65 5.69 -4.52 -11.02
C THR A 65 6.93 -3.99 -11.74
N SER A 66 7.02 -4.13 -13.07
CA SER A 66 8.23 -3.80 -13.84
C SER A 66 8.61 -2.32 -13.74
N LYS A 67 7.62 -1.44 -13.57
CA LYS A 67 7.78 0.01 -13.41
C LYS A 67 7.91 0.47 -11.96
N MET A 68 7.72 -0.43 -10.99
CA MET A 68 7.79 -0.09 -9.57
C MET A 68 9.22 -0.19 -9.03
N ASP A 69 9.69 0.89 -8.42
CA ASP A 69 10.93 0.85 -7.66
C ASP A 69 10.76 0.13 -6.32
N LYS A 70 11.84 0.05 -5.53
CA LYS A 70 11.80 -0.66 -4.24
C LYS A 70 10.91 0.04 -3.21
N ALA A 71 10.85 1.37 -3.22
CA ALA A 71 9.99 2.13 -2.34
C ALA A 71 8.53 1.96 -2.74
N ASP A 72 8.23 1.97 -4.04
CA ASP A 72 6.88 1.74 -4.57
C ASP A 72 6.34 0.35 -4.20
N ARG A 73 7.17 -0.69 -4.35
CA ARG A 73 6.81 -2.06 -3.94
C ARG A 73 6.53 -2.15 -2.44
N LEU A 74 7.39 -1.53 -1.62
CA LEU A 74 7.19 -1.51 -0.17
C LEU A 74 5.97 -0.71 0.25
N PHE A 75 5.72 0.40 -0.43
CA PHE A 75 4.56 1.24 -0.21
C PHE A 75 3.27 0.50 -0.57
N ALA A 76 3.20 -0.11 -1.77
CA ALA A 76 2.05 -0.92 -2.17
C ALA A 76 1.76 -2.04 -1.17
N TYR A 77 2.80 -2.73 -0.68
CA TYR A 77 2.64 -3.72 0.38
C TYR A 77 2.18 -3.12 1.71
N ALA A 78 2.71 -1.98 2.13
CA ALA A 78 2.34 -1.35 3.39
C ALA A 78 0.90 -0.85 3.39
N VAL A 79 0.43 -0.29 2.26
CA VAL A 79 -0.97 0.12 2.11
C VAL A 79 -1.86 -1.12 2.10
N ALA A 80 -1.50 -2.17 1.36
CA ALA A 80 -2.21 -3.46 1.38
C ALA A 80 -2.34 -4.03 2.80
N ALA A 81 -1.22 -4.07 3.52
CA ALA A 81 -1.11 -4.50 4.90
C ALA A 81 -1.97 -3.67 5.86
N TRP A 82 -2.25 -2.44 5.50
CA TRP A 82 -3.05 -1.53 6.32
C TRP A 82 -4.53 -1.56 5.99
N VAL A 83 -4.90 -1.66 4.70
CA VAL A 83 -6.28 -1.91 4.25
C VAL A 83 -6.80 -3.19 4.87
N ALA A 84 -6.02 -4.28 4.80
CA ALA A 84 -6.34 -5.56 5.46
C ALA A 84 -6.36 -5.52 7.00
N ARG A 85 -6.24 -4.33 7.61
CA ARG A 85 -6.25 -4.09 9.06
C ARG A 85 -7.22 -2.97 9.43
N VAL A 86 -7.99 -2.44 8.47
CA VAL A 86 -8.87 -1.28 8.63
C VAL A 86 -9.92 -1.47 9.70
N ASP A 87 -10.52 -2.66 9.72
CA ASP A 87 -11.59 -3.07 10.61
C ASP A 87 -11.07 -3.51 12.00
N GLY A 88 -9.75 -3.41 12.21
CA GLY A 88 -9.07 -3.81 13.44
C GLY A 88 -8.85 -5.33 13.57
N HIS A 89 -9.22 -6.12 12.55
CA HIS A 89 -8.97 -7.55 12.49
C HIS A 89 -8.16 -7.90 11.24
N VAL A 90 -7.46 -9.05 11.28
CA VAL A 90 -6.84 -9.64 10.09
C VAL A 90 -7.19 -11.11 10.10
N SER A 91 -7.94 -11.53 9.10
CA SER A 91 -8.29 -12.92 8.86
C SER A 91 -7.10 -13.72 8.32
N PRO A 92 -7.08 -15.06 8.49
CA PRO A 92 -6.11 -15.94 7.84
C PRO A 92 -6.06 -15.79 6.30
N GLU A 93 -7.20 -15.49 5.69
CA GLU A 93 -7.39 -15.24 4.27
C GLU A 93 -6.65 -13.97 3.83
N GLU A 94 -6.78 -12.88 4.58
CA GLU A 94 -6.04 -11.64 4.36
C GLU A 94 -4.53 -11.81 4.57
N ILE A 95 -4.10 -12.57 5.59
CA ILE A 95 -2.67 -12.92 5.75
C ILE A 95 -2.16 -13.67 4.52
N THR A 96 -2.97 -14.58 3.98
CA THR A 96 -2.64 -15.34 2.76
C THR A 96 -2.57 -14.43 1.54
N ALA A 97 -3.48 -13.47 1.41
CA ALA A 97 -3.46 -12.44 0.38
C ALA A 97 -2.19 -11.58 0.47
N LEU A 98 -1.87 -11.05 1.66
CA LEU A 98 -0.68 -10.25 1.91
C LEU A 98 0.60 -11.01 1.56
N ASN A 99 0.67 -12.31 1.85
CA ASN A 99 1.79 -13.16 1.45
C ASN A 99 1.89 -13.30 -0.08
N LYS A 100 0.76 -13.47 -0.78
CA LYS A 100 0.73 -13.52 -2.26
C LYS A 100 1.20 -12.19 -2.87
N ILE A 101 0.76 -11.06 -2.32
CA ILE A 101 1.15 -9.72 -2.75
C ILE A 101 2.64 -9.49 -2.50
N ALA A 102 3.15 -9.81 -1.31
CA ALA A 102 4.57 -9.70 -1.00
C ALA A 102 5.44 -10.50 -1.99
N LYS A 103 4.99 -11.71 -2.36
CA LYS A 103 5.64 -12.55 -3.36
C LYS A 103 5.57 -11.94 -4.76
N ALA A 104 4.42 -11.42 -5.18
CA ALA A 104 4.24 -10.73 -6.47
C ALA A 104 5.14 -9.49 -6.59
N LEU A 105 5.23 -8.72 -5.50
CA LEU A 105 6.09 -7.54 -5.37
C LEU A 105 7.58 -7.87 -5.20
N ARG A 106 7.94 -9.16 -5.08
CA ARG A 106 9.30 -9.66 -4.86
C ARG A 106 9.96 -9.06 -3.62
N LEU A 107 9.18 -8.92 -2.54
CA LEU A 107 9.65 -8.36 -1.27
C LEU A 107 10.29 -9.44 -0.39
N PRO A 108 11.54 -9.25 0.08
CA PRO A 108 12.13 -10.13 1.09
C PRO A 108 11.49 -9.92 2.48
N ASP A 109 11.63 -10.92 3.36
CA ASP A 109 10.97 -10.95 4.68
C ASP A 109 11.32 -9.75 5.58
N LYS A 110 12.58 -9.35 5.68
CA LYS A 110 13.00 -8.22 6.53
C LYS A 110 12.39 -6.86 6.11
N PRO A 111 12.42 -6.47 4.83
CA PRO A 111 11.68 -5.32 4.34
C PRO A 111 10.16 -5.39 4.59
N ARG A 112 9.58 -6.59 4.48
CA ARG A 112 8.16 -6.84 4.75
C ARG A 112 7.79 -6.52 6.20
N GLU A 113 8.56 -7.03 7.16
CA GLU A 113 8.36 -6.75 8.60
C GLU A 113 8.46 -5.25 8.94
N LEU A 114 9.35 -4.53 8.26
CA LEU A 114 9.49 -3.09 8.42
C LEU A 114 8.23 -2.36 7.90
N ALA A 115 7.73 -2.75 6.72
CA ALA A 115 6.52 -2.17 6.15
C ALA A 115 5.28 -2.46 7.00
N ASP A 116 5.13 -3.70 7.50
CA ASP A 116 4.05 -4.06 8.44
C ASP A 116 4.09 -3.19 9.70
N ARG A 117 5.27 -2.99 10.29
CA ARG A 117 5.41 -2.15 11.50
C ARG A 117 5.01 -0.70 11.22
N ILE A 118 5.47 -0.14 10.11
CA ILE A 118 5.18 1.25 9.74
C ILE A 118 3.68 1.42 9.44
N ALA A 119 3.07 0.48 8.74
CA ALA A 119 1.63 0.45 8.49
C ALA A 119 0.83 0.48 9.80
N ILE A 120 1.22 -0.35 10.78
CA ILE A 120 0.59 -0.39 12.11
C ILE A 120 0.79 0.94 12.86
N GLU A 121 2.00 1.50 12.87
CA GLU A 121 2.30 2.76 13.55
C GLU A 121 1.50 3.94 12.96
N VAL A 122 1.41 4.03 11.63
CA VAL A 122 0.64 5.07 10.95
C VAL A 122 -0.87 4.88 11.18
N GLY A 123 -1.37 3.64 11.15
CA GLY A 123 -2.77 3.33 11.45
C GLY A 123 -3.18 3.68 12.89
N LYS A 124 -2.32 3.39 13.88
CA LYS A 124 -2.59 3.72 15.30
C LYS A 124 -2.68 5.22 15.55
N LEU A 125 -1.83 6.01 14.91
CA LEU A 125 -1.80 7.48 15.06
C LEU A 125 -3.07 8.17 14.54
N ASN A 126 -3.84 7.51 13.66
CA ASN A 126 -5.12 8.04 13.16
C ASN A 126 -6.31 7.60 14.03
N GLY A 127 -6.11 6.65 14.95
CA GLY A 127 -7.14 6.16 15.87
C GLY A 127 -7.27 6.96 17.18
N GLU A 128 -6.36 7.91 17.45
CA GLU A 128 -6.35 8.67 18.72
C GLU A 128 -7.39 9.80 18.78
N ASP A 129 -7.94 10.27 17.65
CA ASP A 129 -8.87 11.41 17.58
C ASP A 129 -10.34 11.04 17.22
N GLY A 130 -10.71 9.75 17.28
CA GLY A 130 -12.07 9.32 16.91
C GLY A 130 -12.44 9.63 15.44
N ALA A 131 -11.43 9.91 14.60
CA ALA A 131 -11.58 10.03 13.17
C ALA A 131 -12.05 8.68 12.64
N LYS A 132 -13.15 8.70 11.88
CA LYS A 132 -13.64 7.50 11.18
C LYS A 132 -12.49 6.89 10.36
N PRO A 133 -12.49 5.56 10.15
CA PRO A 133 -11.46 4.85 9.36
C PRO A 133 -11.22 5.39 7.93
N GLY A 134 -12.04 6.31 7.43
CA GLY A 134 -12.02 6.82 6.06
C GLY A 134 -10.99 7.91 5.72
N PHE A 135 -10.18 8.42 6.66
CA PHE A 135 -9.13 9.39 6.32
C PHE A 135 -7.74 8.81 6.51
N TYR A 136 -7.24 8.30 5.41
CA TYR A 136 -6.02 7.56 5.31
C TYR A 136 -4.87 8.47 4.84
N ASP A 137 -3.97 8.85 5.76
CA ASP A 137 -2.80 9.70 5.47
C ASP A 137 -1.69 8.89 4.76
N LEU A 138 -1.97 8.53 3.50
CA LEU A 138 -1.03 7.88 2.59
C LEU A 138 0.27 8.68 2.40
N PRO A 139 0.26 10.02 2.29
CA PRO A 139 1.49 10.80 2.23
C PRO A 139 2.39 10.55 3.45
N LYS A 140 1.83 10.49 4.66
CA LYS A 140 2.58 10.17 5.89
C LYS A 140 3.09 8.73 5.88
N LEU A 141 2.30 7.76 5.44
CA LEU A 141 2.74 6.38 5.27
C LEU A 141 3.93 6.28 4.32
N ARG A 142 3.85 6.95 3.17
CA ARG A 142 4.92 6.98 2.17
C ARG A 142 6.20 7.59 2.71
N ARG A 143 6.10 8.76 3.35
CA ARG A 143 7.24 9.44 3.99
C ARG A 143 7.87 8.56 5.07
N ALA A 144 7.07 7.86 5.87
CA ALA A 144 7.57 6.96 6.90
C ALA A 144 8.34 5.77 6.30
N ILE A 145 7.86 5.18 5.21
CA ILE A 145 8.55 4.08 4.50
C ILE A 145 9.86 4.54 3.89
N ILE A 146 9.86 5.68 3.19
CA ILE A 146 11.08 6.26 2.60
C ILE A 146 12.10 6.55 3.70
N ALA A 147 11.67 7.20 4.79
CA ALA A 147 12.54 7.49 5.93
C ALA A 147 13.10 6.21 6.59
N GLY A 148 12.27 5.16 6.74
CA GLY A 148 12.68 3.86 7.25
C GLY A 148 13.74 3.19 6.37
N LEU A 149 13.58 3.26 5.05
CA LEU A 149 14.55 2.73 4.09
C LEU A 149 15.90 3.46 4.13
N VAL A 150 15.87 4.80 4.22
CA VAL A 150 17.08 5.62 4.38
C VAL A 150 17.81 5.26 5.67
N ARG A 151 17.11 5.13 6.80
CA ARG A 151 17.70 4.72 8.09
C ARG A 151 18.31 3.32 8.01
N SER A 152 17.60 2.36 7.40
CA SER A 152 18.09 0.98 7.22
C SER A 152 19.37 0.93 6.38
N ARG A 153 19.45 1.72 5.30
CA ARG A 153 20.64 1.84 4.45
C ARG A 153 21.82 2.46 5.21
N ALA A 154 21.57 3.52 5.98
CA ALA A 154 22.60 4.18 6.80
C ALA A 154 23.16 3.26 7.90
N MET A 155 22.31 2.46 8.55
CA MET A 155 22.76 1.48 9.54
C MET A 155 23.60 0.36 8.92
N LYS A 156 23.25 -0.13 7.72
CA LYS A 156 24.07 -1.12 7.02
C LYS A 156 25.44 -0.58 6.60
N ALA A 157 25.50 0.67 6.15
CA ALA A 157 26.76 1.33 5.81
C ALA A 157 27.69 1.47 7.03
N LYS A 158 27.13 1.86 8.19
CA LYS A 158 27.89 1.93 9.45
C LYS A 158 28.35 0.57 10.00
N ALA A 159 27.61 -0.50 9.72
CA ALA A 159 27.98 -1.85 10.16
C ALA A 159 28.99 -2.55 9.24
N SER A 160 29.31 -1.95 8.09
CA SER A 160 30.27 -2.46 7.10
C SER A 160 31.55 -1.60 7.01
N SER A 161 31.74 -0.66 7.94
CA SER A 161 32.96 0.13 8.16
C SER A 161 33.51 -0.18 9.55
#